data_AF-A0A0N4VEC2-F1
#
_entry.id   AF-A0A0N4VEC2-F1
#
_cell.length_a   1.000
_cell.length_b   1.000
_cell.length_c   1.000
_cell.angle_alpha   90.00
_cell.angle_beta   90.00
_cell.angle_gamma   90.00
#
_symmetry.space_group_name_H-M   'P 1'
#
loop_
_entity.id
_entity.type
_entity.pdbx_description
1 polymer ?
#
loop_
_entity_poly.entity_id
_entity_poly.type
_entity_poly.pdbx_seq_one_letter_code
_entity_poly.pdbx_strand_id
1 'polypeptide(L)'
;MIKVIALVCLLVVVVTSQNSKNRPTPVFLVGASEQAKEAFYNIISRDWTSSQKDKAIDALVAKLGSKVQASYAQFKKDIAAIKAKYGKSVEAQVT
;
A
#
# COMPACT_ATOMS: atom_id res chain seq x y z
N MET A 1 19.17 22.61 29.84
CA MET A 1 19.11 21.16 29.58
C MET A 1 17.68 20.76 29.28
N ILE A 2 17.30 20.64 28.00
CA ILE A 2 16.09 19.96 27.53
C ILE A 2 16.52 19.16 26.30
N LYS A 3 16.50 17.83 26.40
CA LYS A 3 16.78 16.89 25.31
C LYS A 3 15.50 16.78 24.47
N VAL A 4 15.42 17.53 23.37
CA VAL A 4 14.39 17.28 22.35
C VAL A 4 14.94 16.21 21.41
N ILE A 5 14.67 14.96 21.75
CA ILE A 5 14.80 13.83 20.84
C ILE A 5 13.63 13.94 19.87
N ALA A 6 13.81 14.70 18.80
CA ALA A 6 12.90 14.70 17.64
C ALA A 6 13.24 13.49 16.76
N LEU A 7 12.92 12.31 17.28
CA LEU A 7 12.93 11.04 16.57
C LEU A 7 11.60 10.92 15.83
N VAL A 8 11.49 11.45 14.61
CA VAL A 8 10.46 11.02 13.66
C VAL A 8 11.06 11.03 12.27
N CYS A 9 11.38 9.81 11.82
CA CYS A 9 11.62 9.37 10.45
C CYS A 9 11.22 10.38 9.37
N LEU A 10 12.16 11.24 8.98
CA LEU A 10 12.10 11.96 7.73
C LEU A 10 12.23 10.90 6.63
N LEU A 11 11.09 10.35 6.21
CA LEU A 11 10.96 9.57 4.99
C LEU A 11 11.40 10.49 3.86
N VAL A 12 12.67 10.39 3.47
CA VAL A 12 13.20 11.04 2.27
C VAL A 12 12.47 10.40 1.09
N VAL A 13 11.36 11.03 0.70
CA VAL A 13 10.69 10.77 -0.55
C VAL A 13 11.63 11.29 -1.64
N VAL A 14 12.49 10.41 -2.15
CA VAL A 14 13.18 10.66 -3.40
C VAL A 14 12.12 10.63 -4.50
N VAL A 15 11.68 11.81 -4.90
CA VAL A 15 10.90 12.00 -6.11
C VAL A 15 11.86 11.87 -7.28
N THR A 16 11.70 10.82 -8.07
CA THR A 16 12.36 10.72 -9.37
C THR A 16 11.34 10.29 -10.43
N SER A 17 11.23 11.09 -11.48
CA SER A 17 10.22 10.99 -12.54
C SER A 17 10.40 9.79 -13.48
N GLN A 18 9.29 9.32 -14.04
CA GLN A 18 9.13 8.67 -15.36
C GLN A 18 9.97 7.43 -15.73
N ASN A 19 10.31 6.58 -14.75
CA ASN A 19 10.74 5.22 -15.00
C ASN A 19 9.98 4.30 -14.04
N SER A 20 9.58 3.09 -14.45
CA SER A 20 8.93 2.10 -13.58
C SER A 20 9.70 1.85 -12.26
N LYS A 21 10.98 2.23 -12.23
CA LYS A 21 11.92 2.24 -11.10
C LYS A 21 11.58 3.15 -9.91
N ASN A 22 10.73 4.17 -10.06
CA ASN A 22 10.51 5.18 -9.00
C ASN A 22 9.10 5.19 -8.40
N ARG A 23 8.26 4.20 -8.71
CA ARG A 23 6.94 4.11 -8.08
C ARG A 23 7.08 3.59 -6.64
N PRO A 24 6.46 4.24 -5.65
CA PRO A 24 6.59 3.85 -4.25
C PRO A 24 6.03 2.44 -4.04
N THR A 25 6.92 1.49 -3.70
CA THR A 25 6.54 0.09 -3.52
C THR A 25 5.55 -0.04 -2.37
N PRO A 26 4.38 -0.66 -2.56
CA PRO A 26 3.45 -0.94 -1.48
C PRO A 26 4.13 -1.75 -0.38
N VAL A 27 3.83 -1.44 0.89
CA VAL A 27 4.46 -2.07 2.05
C VAL A 27 4.38 -3.61 2.02
N PHE A 28 3.29 -4.17 1.49
CA PHE A 28 3.12 -5.61 1.38
C PHE A 28 3.92 -6.27 0.24
N LEU A 29 4.44 -5.49 -0.71
CA LEU A 29 5.29 -5.95 -1.82
C LEU A 29 6.78 -5.71 -1.57
N VAL A 30 7.17 -5.30 -0.35
CA VAL A 30 8.57 -5.16 0.03
C VAL A 30 9.24 -6.54 -0.03
N GLY A 31 10.25 -6.66 -0.89
CA GLY A 31 10.95 -7.92 -1.16
C GLY A 31 10.26 -8.84 -2.19
N ALA A 32 9.16 -8.42 -2.80
CA ALA A 32 8.62 -9.09 -3.99
C ALA A 32 9.52 -8.81 -5.22
N SER A 33 9.43 -9.68 -6.23
CA SER A 33 10.15 -9.49 -7.49
C SER A 33 9.68 -8.22 -8.22
N GLU A 34 10.54 -7.65 -9.07
CA GLU A 34 10.16 -6.50 -9.91
C GLU A 34 8.96 -6.82 -10.80
N GLN A 35 8.87 -8.04 -11.32
CA GLN A 35 7.73 -8.54 -12.09
C GLN A 35 6.42 -8.50 -11.28
N ALA A 36 6.45 -8.87 -10.00
CA ALA A 36 5.28 -8.80 -9.13
C ALA A 36 4.85 -7.36 -8.85
N LYS A 37 5.82 -6.45 -8.67
CA LYS A 37 5.56 -5.01 -8.50
C LYS A 37 4.95 -4.42 -9.77
N GLU A 38 5.49 -4.73 -10.93
CA GLU A 38 4.95 -4.31 -12.23
C GLU A 38 3.54 -4.84 -12.46
N ALA A 39 3.28 -6.12 -12.16
CA ALA A 39 1.95 -6.71 -12.25
C ALA A 39 0.94 -5.98 -11.36
N PHE A 40 1.33 -5.65 -10.11
CA PHE A 40 0.50 -4.84 -9.23
C PHE A 40 0.21 -3.46 -9.83
N TYR A 41 1.23 -2.77 -10.34
CA TYR A 41 1.04 -1.44 -10.92
C TYR A 41 0.13 -1.47 -12.15
N ASN A 42 0.24 -2.51 -12.99
CA ASN A 42 -0.63 -2.71 -14.13
C ASN A 42 -2.09 -2.95 -13.70
N ILE A 43 -2.33 -3.57 -12.56
CA ILE A 43 -3.68 -3.73 -12.01
C ILE A 43 -4.25 -2.38 -11.57
N ILE A 44 -3.48 -1.59 -10.79
CA ILE A 44 -4.01 -0.34 -10.24
C ILE A 44 -4.15 0.78 -11.27
N SER A 45 -3.38 0.72 -12.37
CA SER A 45 -3.47 1.69 -13.47
C SER A 45 -4.65 1.45 -14.41
N ARG A 46 -5.32 0.29 -14.33
CA ARG A 46 -6.49 -0.02 -15.15
C ARG A 46 -7.71 0.80 -14.72
N ASP A 47 -8.54 1.14 -15.68
CA ASP A 47 -9.85 1.74 -15.45
C ASP A 47 -10.85 0.66 -14.99
N TRP A 48 -10.65 0.21 -13.76
CA TRP A 48 -11.42 -0.83 -13.09
C TRP A 48 -11.99 -0.27 -11.79
N THR A 49 -13.16 -0.78 -11.41
CA THR A 49 -13.74 -0.52 -10.09
C THR A 49 -12.79 -1.00 -8.98
N SER A 50 -12.90 -0.41 -7.79
CA SER A 50 -12.11 -0.84 -6.63
C SER A 50 -12.28 -2.33 -6.34
N SER A 51 -13.50 -2.87 -6.47
CA SER A 51 -13.78 -4.30 -6.27
C SER A 51 -13.06 -5.19 -7.29
N GLN A 52 -12.99 -4.76 -8.55
CA GLN A 52 -12.25 -5.49 -9.60
C GLN A 52 -10.74 -5.47 -9.33
N LYS A 53 -10.20 -4.32 -8.92
CA LYS A 53 -8.78 -4.19 -8.54
C LYS A 53 -8.45 -5.07 -7.33
N ASP A 54 -9.28 -5.04 -6.29
CA ASP A 54 -9.08 -5.87 -5.09
C ASP A 54 -9.02 -7.35 -5.43
N LYS A 55 -9.97 -7.85 -6.24
CA LYS A 55 -9.97 -9.25 -6.70
C LYS A 55 -8.70 -9.60 -7.50
N ALA A 56 -8.25 -8.70 -8.36
CA ALA A 56 -7.05 -8.93 -9.15
C ALA A 56 -5.77 -8.89 -8.31
N ILE A 57 -5.70 -8.02 -7.30
CA ILE A 57 -4.58 -7.97 -6.35
C ILE A 57 -4.58 -9.22 -5.47
N ASP A 58 -5.74 -9.67 -4.98
CA ASP A 58 -5.88 -10.92 -4.22
C ASP A 58 -5.36 -12.11 -5.06
N ALA A 59 -5.75 -12.19 -6.33
CA ALA A 59 -5.30 -13.24 -7.25
C ALA A 59 -3.80 -13.15 -7.59
N LEU A 60 -3.23 -11.95 -7.66
CA LEU A 60 -1.78 -11.75 -7.82
C LEU A 60 -1.04 -12.25 -6.58
N VAL A 61 -1.43 -11.81 -5.40
CA VAL A 61 -0.76 -12.14 -4.13
C VAL A 61 -0.81 -13.64 -3.83
N ALA A 62 -1.91 -14.32 -4.19
CA ALA A 62 -2.03 -15.77 -4.06
C ALA A 62 -0.93 -16.56 -4.80
N LYS A 63 -0.31 -15.97 -5.84
CA LYS A 63 0.79 -16.57 -6.60
C LYS A 63 2.17 -16.22 -6.06
N LEU A 64 2.26 -15.32 -5.08
CA LEU A 64 3.51 -14.86 -4.47
C LEU A 64 3.86 -15.70 -3.24
N GLY A 65 5.10 -15.57 -2.76
CA GLY A 65 5.58 -16.30 -1.60
C GLY A 65 4.80 -15.99 -0.30
N SER A 66 4.84 -16.93 0.64
CA SER A 66 4.11 -16.87 1.92
C SER A 66 4.37 -15.58 2.72
N LYS A 67 5.59 -15.02 2.66
CA LYS A 67 5.92 -13.74 3.31
C LYS A 67 5.12 -12.56 2.75
N VAL A 68 4.94 -12.51 1.44
CA VAL A 68 4.16 -11.45 0.78
C VAL A 68 2.66 -11.64 1.08
N GLN A 69 2.18 -12.87 1.06
CA GLN A 69 0.80 -13.19 1.44
C GLN A 69 0.49 -12.75 2.89
N ALA A 70 1.39 -13.05 3.84
CA ALA A 70 1.23 -12.63 5.23
C ALA A 70 1.26 -11.10 5.38
N SER A 71 2.19 -10.43 4.69
CA SER A 71 2.30 -8.97 4.71
C SER A 71 1.05 -8.30 4.12
N TYR A 72 0.47 -8.89 3.07
CA TYR A 72 -0.77 -8.41 2.46
C TYR A 72 -1.98 -8.63 3.36
N ALA A 73 -2.07 -9.78 4.03
CA ALA A 73 -3.12 -10.05 5.01
C ALA A 73 -3.06 -9.04 6.18
N GLN A 74 -1.86 -8.71 6.66
CA GLN A 74 -1.69 -7.69 7.69
C GLN A 74 -2.09 -6.30 7.18
N PHE A 75 -1.65 -5.92 5.97
CA PHE A 75 -2.02 -4.67 5.33
C PHE A 75 -3.55 -4.50 5.25
N LYS A 76 -4.29 -5.54 4.85
CA LYS A 76 -5.77 -5.51 4.82
C LYS A 76 -6.39 -5.27 6.21
N LYS A 77 -5.82 -5.88 7.26
CA LYS A 77 -6.28 -5.66 8.64
C LYS A 77 -6.03 -4.23 9.09
N ASP A 78 -4.86 -3.67 8.78
CA ASP A 78 -4.50 -2.31 9.16
C ASP A 78 -5.41 -1.29 8.47
N ILE A 79 -5.68 -1.46 7.16
CA ILE A 79 -6.63 -0.63 6.43
C ILE A 79 -8.05 -0.74 7.01
N ALA A 80 -8.50 -1.95 7.36
CA ALA A 80 -9.81 -2.14 7.99
C ALA A 80 -9.88 -1.44 9.36
N ALA A 81 -8.83 -1.53 10.18
CA ALA A 81 -8.75 -0.86 11.47
C ALA A 81 -8.74 0.67 11.33
N ILE A 82 -7.99 1.21 10.37
CA ILE A 82 -7.98 2.64 10.05
C ILE A 82 -9.37 3.08 9.59
N LYS A 83 -10.01 2.33 8.70
CA LYS A 83 -11.38 2.63 8.23
C LYS A 83 -12.39 2.58 9.36
N ALA A 84 -12.30 1.63 10.28
CA ALA A 84 -13.17 1.58 11.45
C ALA A 84 -12.96 2.77 12.39
N LYS A 85 -11.70 3.19 12.58
CA LYS A 85 -11.31 4.29 13.48
C LYS A 85 -11.64 5.67 12.92
N TYR A 86 -11.42 5.89 11.63
CA TYR A 86 -11.52 7.22 11.00
C TYR A 86 -12.59 7.34 9.91
N GLY A 87 -13.13 6.23 9.41
CA GLY A 87 -14.15 6.23 8.36
C GLY A 87 -15.46 6.90 8.79
N LYS A 88 -15.80 6.82 10.08
CA LYS A 88 -16.95 7.55 10.65
C LYS A 88 -16.78 9.07 10.66
N SER A 89 -15.55 9.57 10.74
CA SER A 89 -15.27 11.02 10.76
C SER A 89 -15.33 11.66 9.38
N VAL A 90 -15.28 10.88 8.29
CA VAL A 90 -15.42 11.40 6.92
C VAL A 90 -16.91 11.57 6.59
N GLU A 91 -17.74 10.56 6.87
CA GLU A 91 -19.20 10.65 6.62
C GLU A 91 -19.87 11.77 7.44
N ALA A 92 -19.44 11.98 8.68
CA ALA A 92 -19.94 13.07 9.54
C ALA A 92 -19.50 14.48 9.10
N GLN A 93 -18.53 14.62 8.19
CA GLN A 93 -18.08 15.92 7.65
C GLN A 93 -18.71 16.26 6.28
N VAL A 94 -19.49 15.34 5.70
CA VAL A 94 -20.22 15.58 4.43
C VAL A 94 -21.74 15.64 4.65
N THR A 95 -22.20 15.73 5.90
CA THR A 95 -23.59 16.03 6.27
C THR A 95 -23.68 17.45 6.79
#